data_AF-A0A3Q3MDV5-F1
#
_entry.id   AF-A0A3Q3MDV5-F1
#
_cell.length_a   1.000
_cell.length_b   1.000
_cell.length_c   1.000
_cell.angle_alpha   90.00
_cell.angle_beta   90.00
_cell.angle_gamma   90.00
#
_symmetry.space_group_name_H-M   'P 1'
#
loop_
_entity.id
_entity.type
_entity.pdbx_description
1 polymer ?
#
loop_
_entity_poly.entity_id
_entity_poly.type
_entity_poly.pdbx_seq_one_letter_code
_entity_poly.pdbx_strand_id
1 'polypeptide(L)'
;MAEKGLGNVVQQDKTGKCKQAENKDHCMTCQHHAPKGHGTMAVPPAYSDLGKAAKDIFNKGFGYGALKLDIKTKSQSGVEFATSGSNNTDTGKSGGHLETKYKMSELGLSFNQKWNTDNTLTTEITVEDQLAKGLKLGLDTSFVPNTGKKSAKLKTGYKRDYVNVGCDLDFDMAGPTIHAAAVLGFEGWLAGYQLAFDTAKSKLIQNNFALGYKAGDFQLHTNVNDGTEFGGSIYQKVNSNLETAVHLAWTAGSNNTRFGIGAKYQLDKDVSLSAKVNNACLVGVGYTQTLRTGVKLTLSALVDGKNVNGGGHKVGMGFELEA
;
A
#
# COMPACT_ATOMS: atom_id res chain seq x y z
N MET A 1 53.19 40.31 62.19
CA MET A 1 54.61 40.23 62.57
C MET A 1 55.42 40.31 61.28
N ALA A 2 56.16 41.41 61.10
CA ALA A 2 57.06 41.80 59.98
C ALA A 2 56.43 41.88 58.56
N GLU A 3 56.20 43.05 57.94
CA GLU A 3 57.14 44.07 57.36
C GLU A 3 58.04 43.47 56.26
N LYS A 4 58.22 43.98 55.02
CA LYS A 4 58.27 45.33 54.39
C LYS A 4 57.90 45.16 52.89
N GLY A 5 57.48 46.10 52.05
CA GLY A 5 57.54 47.56 52.04
C GLY A 5 58.30 48.08 50.79
N LEU A 6 57.69 49.05 50.08
CA LEU A 6 58.19 49.93 48.99
C LEU A 6 58.08 49.42 47.53
N GLY A 7 57.58 50.19 46.55
CA GLY A 7 57.19 51.60 46.51
C GLY A 7 56.59 52.01 45.16
N ASN A 8 55.78 53.08 45.19
CA ASN A 8 55.11 53.77 44.07
C ASN A 8 56.08 54.55 43.16
N VAL A 9 55.59 54.93 41.96
CA VAL A 9 55.91 56.07 41.03
C VAL A 9 55.71 55.55 39.59
N VAL A 10 55.03 56.13 38.59
CA VAL A 10 54.36 57.41 38.26
C VAL A 10 53.53 57.10 36.98
N GLN A 11 52.21 57.36 36.92
CA GLN A 11 51.53 58.54 36.37
C GLN A 11 51.29 58.53 34.83
N GLN A 12 50.00 58.62 34.45
CA GLN A 12 49.41 59.32 33.28
C GLN A 12 49.76 58.80 31.86
N ASP A 13 48.91 58.84 30.83
CA ASP A 13 47.52 59.25 30.60
C ASP A 13 47.19 58.89 29.13
N LYS A 14 45.89 58.93 28.80
CA LYS A 14 45.30 59.17 27.47
C LYS A 14 44.93 58.00 26.54
N THR A 15 43.61 58.01 26.28
CA THR A 15 42.91 57.75 24.99
C THR A 15 42.94 56.31 24.48
N GLY A 16 41.84 55.62 24.20
CA GLY A 16 40.49 56.05 23.85
C GLY A 16 40.07 55.25 22.61
N LYS A 17 39.05 54.38 22.76
CA LYS A 17 38.28 53.65 21.73
C LYS A 17 39.01 52.56 20.92
N CYS A 18 38.65 51.30 21.21
CA CYS A 18 39.07 50.11 20.48
C CYS A 18 37.98 49.66 19.48
N LYS A 19 38.32 49.54 18.19
CA LYS A 19 37.66 48.66 17.22
C LYS A 19 38.67 48.09 16.22
N GLN A 20 38.54 46.76 16.05
CA GLN A 20 38.89 45.86 14.94
C GLN A 20 40.35 45.49 14.63
N ALA A 21 40.60 44.17 14.64
CA ALA A 21 41.29 43.45 13.56
C ALA A 21 40.86 41.96 13.56
N GLU A 22 40.53 41.45 12.36
CA GLU A 22 40.30 40.04 12.01
C GLU A 22 41.63 39.26 11.89
N ASN A 23 41.66 37.92 12.05
CA ASN A 23 41.50 36.95 10.95
C ASN A 23 41.79 35.47 11.35
N LYS A 24 41.10 34.56 10.65
CA LYS A 24 41.44 33.18 10.26
C LYS A 24 41.82 32.13 11.31
N ASP A 25 40.95 31.11 11.45
CA ASP A 25 41.26 29.81 10.85
C ASP A 25 40.02 28.94 10.66
N HIS A 26 39.99 28.24 9.53
CA HIS A 26 38.91 27.37 9.06
C HIS A 26 39.39 25.92 9.21
N CYS A 27 38.72 25.09 10.01
CA CYS A 27 38.86 23.63 9.93
C CYS A 27 37.47 23.00 9.76
N MET A 28 37.28 22.44 8.57
CA MET A 28 36.13 21.66 8.13
C MET A 28 35.99 20.36 8.91
N THR A 29 34.78 19.81 8.91
CA THR A 29 34.38 18.43 9.32
C THR A 29 34.18 18.14 10.80
N CYS A 30 33.02 18.57 11.33
CA CYS A 30 32.22 17.82 12.31
C CYS A 30 30.74 18.16 12.07
N GLN A 31 30.11 17.54 11.06
CA GLN A 31 28.65 17.56 10.95
C GLN A 31 28.08 16.67 12.06
N HIS A 32 27.83 17.24 13.22
CA HIS A 32 26.85 16.67 14.14
C HIS A 32 25.50 16.69 13.40
N HIS A 33 25.05 15.52 12.97
CA HIS A 33 23.68 15.32 12.54
C HIS A 33 22.77 15.69 13.73
N ALA A 34 22.27 16.91 13.72
CA ALA A 34 21.05 17.25 14.43
C ALA A 34 19.97 16.24 13.99
N PRO A 35 19.20 15.64 14.92
CA PRO A 35 18.08 14.79 14.54
C PRO A 35 17.17 15.62 13.64
N LYS A 36 16.92 15.14 12.41
CA LYS A 36 15.95 15.75 11.52
C LYS A 36 14.64 15.86 12.29
N GLY A 37 14.09 17.08 12.34
CA GLY A 37 12.91 17.40 13.12
C GLY A 37 11.78 16.39 12.92
N HIS A 38 11.17 15.97 14.03
CA HIS A 38 9.82 15.46 14.03
C HIS A 38 8.90 16.45 13.29
N GLY A 39 8.09 15.96 12.36
CA GLY A 39 6.82 16.65 12.04
C GLY A 39 6.54 17.05 10.60
N THR A 40 7.13 16.46 9.55
CA THR A 40 6.41 16.37 8.27
C THR A 40 5.47 15.16 8.38
N MET A 41 4.30 15.37 8.99
CA MET A 41 3.32 14.31 9.25
C MET A 41 2.67 13.85 7.94
N ALA A 42 2.80 12.56 7.66
CA ALA A 42 2.32 11.97 6.43
C ALA A 42 0.80 11.78 6.46
N VAL A 43 0.14 12.10 5.35
CA VAL A 43 -1.25 11.72 5.08
C VAL A 43 -1.42 10.21 5.31
N PRO A 44 -2.32 9.77 6.19
CA PRO A 44 -2.51 8.34 6.43
C PRO A 44 -3.11 7.64 5.20
N PRO A 45 -2.84 6.33 5.03
CA PRO A 45 -3.43 5.56 3.94
C PRO A 45 -4.96 5.44 4.08
N ALA A 46 -5.64 5.05 3.01
CA ALA A 46 -7.05 4.68 3.09
C ALA A 46 -7.22 3.41 3.95
N TYR A 47 -8.41 3.20 4.51
CA TYR A 47 -8.68 2.03 5.36
C TYR A 47 -8.34 0.70 4.67
N SER A 48 -8.67 0.57 3.38
CA SER A 48 -8.39 -0.62 2.58
C SER A 48 -6.88 -0.91 2.42
N ASP A 49 -6.04 0.12 2.53
CA ASP A 49 -4.59 0.04 2.38
C ASP A 49 -3.87 -0.21 3.72
N LEU A 50 -4.60 -0.27 4.84
CA LEU A 50 -4.03 -0.71 6.10
C LEU A 50 -3.57 -2.17 6.01
N GLY A 51 -2.31 -2.40 6.42
CA GLY A 51 -1.65 -3.71 6.30
C GLY A 51 -1.28 -4.10 4.87
N LYS A 52 -1.38 -3.20 3.88
CA LYS A 52 -1.12 -3.52 2.47
C LYS A 52 0.30 -4.05 2.23
N ALA A 53 1.31 -3.56 2.94
CA ALA A 53 2.68 -4.04 2.78
C ALA A 53 2.80 -5.55 3.13
N ALA A 54 2.22 -5.97 4.25
CA ALA A 54 2.18 -7.39 4.61
C ALA A 54 1.35 -8.20 3.61
N LYS A 55 0.15 -7.71 3.24
CA LYS A 55 -0.71 -8.35 2.23
C LYS A 55 0.01 -8.54 0.89
N ASP A 56 0.78 -7.55 0.46
CA ASP A 56 1.54 -7.59 -0.79
C ASP A 56 2.59 -8.72 -0.77
N ILE A 57 3.25 -9.01 0.37
CA ILE A 57 4.18 -10.14 0.51
C ILE A 57 3.47 -11.49 0.35
N PHE A 58 2.22 -11.62 0.80
CA PHE A 58 1.46 -12.87 0.69
C PHE A 58 0.77 -13.05 -0.68
N ASN A 59 0.58 -11.98 -1.45
CA ASN A 59 -0.22 -11.99 -2.67
C ASN A 59 0.59 -11.81 -3.95
N LYS A 60 1.58 -10.90 -3.97
CA LYS A 60 2.37 -10.63 -5.18
C LYS A 60 3.36 -11.76 -5.44
N GLY A 61 3.58 -12.07 -6.71
CA GLY A 61 4.47 -13.17 -7.13
C GLY A 61 3.85 -14.57 -7.06
N PHE A 62 2.55 -14.66 -6.72
CA PHE A 62 1.84 -15.94 -6.61
C PHE A 62 0.62 -15.95 -7.52
N GLY A 63 0.63 -16.82 -8.54
CA GLY A 63 -0.45 -17.01 -9.51
C GLY A 63 -0.82 -18.48 -9.65
N TYR A 64 -0.99 -19.18 -8.53
CA TYR A 64 -1.15 -20.64 -8.51
C TYR A 64 -2.34 -21.11 -9.36
N GLY A 65 -2.13 -22.16 -10.15
CA GLY A 65 -3.20 -22.77 -10.94
C GLY A 65 -3.71 -21.87 -12.06
N ALA A 66 -2.93 -20.87 -12.47
CA ALA A 66 -3.29 -19.95 -13.54
C ALA A 66 -2.14 -19.71 -14.50
N LEU A 67 -2.46 -19.68 -15.79
CA LEU A 67 -1.61 -19.12 -16.84
C LEU A 67 -2.12 -17.72 -17.13
N LYS A 68 -1.30 -16.70 -16.89
CA LYS A 68 -1.68 -15.29 -17.01
C LYS A 68 -0.77 -14.57 -17.98
N LEU A 69 -1.35 -13.73 -18.83
CA LEU A 69 -0.65 -12.82 -19.72
C LEU A 69 -1.20 -11.41 -19.48
N ASP A 70 -0.37 -10.51 -18.99
CA ASP A 70 -0.68 -9.10 -18.81
C ASP A 70 0.15 -8.27 -19.79
N ILE A 71 -0.51 -7.43 -20.58
CA ILE A 71 0.11 -6.53 -21.54
C ILE A 71 -0.35 -5.12 -21.20
N LYS A 72 0.58 -4.26 -20.82
CA LYS A 72 0.34 -2.83 -20.60
C LYS A 72 1.07 -2.04 -21.66
N THR A 73 0.34 -1.19 -22.37
CA THR A 73 0.91 -0.28 -23.37
C THR A 73 0.50 1.15 -23.09
N LYS A 74 1.36 2.10 -23.46
CA LYS A 74 1.01 3.53 -23.43
C LYS A 74 1.09 4.13 -24.82
N SER A 75 -0.03 4.68 -25.31
CA SER A 75 -0.06 5.38 -26.58
C SER A 75 0.72 6.70 -26.51
N GLN A 76 1.14 7.20 -27.68
CA GLN A 76 1.76 8.54 -27.78
C GLN A 76 0.81 9.66 -27.33
N SER A 77 -0.49 9.46 -27.46
CA SER A 77 -1.53 10.37 -26.96
C SER A 77 -1.75 10.29 -25.44
N GLY A 78 -1.00 9.44 -24.72
CA GLY A 78 -1.06 9.32 -23.26
C GLY A 78 -2.14 8.38 -22.73
N VAL A 79 -2.81 7.61 -23.60
CA VAL A 79 -3.79 6.59 -23.21
C VAL A 79 -3.06 5.32 -22.81
N GLU A 80 -3.34 4.82 -21.61
CA GLU A 80 -2.78 3.59 -21.06
C GLU A 80 -3.78 2.45 -21.32
N PHE A 81 -3.36 1.42 -22.05
CA PHE A 81 -4.13 0.20 -22.25
C PHE A 81 -3.53 -0.91 -21.39
N ALA A 82 -4.35 -1.63 -20.64
CA ALA A 82 -3.97 -2.83 -19.92
C ALA A 82 -4.88 -3.98 -20.33
N THR A 83 -4.34 -4.92 -21.10
CA THR A 83 -5.03 -6.10 -21.57
C THR A 83 -4.50 -7.30 -20.80
N SER A 84 -5.41 -8.10 -20.24
CA SER A 84 -5.05 -9.30 -19.49
C SER A 84 -5.85 -10.49 -19.99
N GLY A 85 -5.18 -11.61 -20.15
CA GLY A 85 -5.78 -12.92 -20.38
C GLY A 85 -5.34 -13.87 -19.28
N SER A 86 -6.26 -14.71 -18.80
CA SER A 86 -5.95 -15.75 -17.83
C SER A 86 -6.67 -17.04 -18.15
N ASN A 87 -6.00 -18.16 -17.90
CA ASN A 87 -6.58 -19.50 -17.98
C ASN A 87 -6.35 -20.22 -16.65
N ASN A 88 -7.43 -20.68 -16.03
CA ASN A 88 -7.37 -21.47 -14.81
C ASN A 88 -7.10 -22.93 -15.16
N THR A 89 -5.98 -23.47 -14.68
CA THR A 89 -5.52 -24.83 -15.04
C THR A 89 -6.34 -25.93 -14.38
N ASP A 90 -7.01 -25.63 -13.26
CA ASP A 90 -7.82 -26.62 -12.53
C ASP A 90 -9.21 -26.80 -13.18
N THR A 91 -9.78 -25.71 -13.69
CA THR A 91 -11.15 -25.69 -14.23
C THR A 91 -11.21 -25.61 -15.75
N GLY A 92 -10.10 -25.29 -16.42
CA GLY A 92 -10.04 -25.01 -17.86
C GLY A 92 -10.75 -23.71 -18.28
N LYS A 93 -11.26 -22.92 -17.33
CA LYS A 93 -11.93 -21.66 -17.62
C LYS A 93 -10.92 -20.60 -18.00
N SER A 94 -11.15 -19.95 -19.13
CA SER A 94 -10.39 -18.79 -19.57
C SER A 94 -11.24 -17.53 -19.49
N GLY A 95 -10.58 -16.40 -19.28
CA GLY A 95 -11.21 -15.10 -19.24
C GLY A 95 -10.20 -14.01 -19.48
N GLY A 96 -10.68 -12.85 -19.88
CA GLY A 96 -9.82 -11.70 -20.15
C GLY A 96 -10.50 -10.39 -19.79
N HIS A 97 -9.70 -9.34 -19.71
CA HIS A 97 -10.20 -7.98 -19.63
C HIS A 97 -9.30 -7.02 -20.39
N LEU A 98 -9.93 -5.96 -20.88
CA LEU A 98 -9.29 -4.78 -21.45
C LEU A 98 -9.63 -3.60 -20.55
N GLU A 99 -8.62 -2.91 -20.05
CA GLU A 99 -8.73 -1.66 -19.32
C GLU A 99 -8.09 -0.54 -20.15
N THR A 100 -8.80 0.57 -20.33
CA THR A 100 -8.33 1.76 -21.03
C THR A 100 -8.40 2.93 -20.07
N LYS A 101 -7.25 3.51 -19.76
CA LYS A 101 -7.10 4.60 -18.80
C LYS A 101 -6.56 5.84 -19.49
N TYR A 102 -7.29 6.94 -19.38
CA TYR A 102 -6.87 8.23 -19.90
C TYR A 102 -6.84 9.25 -18.78
N LYS A 103 -5.68 9.87 -18.56
CA LYS A 103 -5.44 10.85 -17.50
C LYS A 103 -5.26 12.22 -18.11
N MET A 104 -6.22 13.11 -17.89
CA MET A 104 -6.13 14.53 -18.22
C MET A 104 -5.57 15.26 -16.99
N SER A 105 -4.25 15.18 -16.81
CA SER A 105 -3.58 15.70 -15.60
C SER A 105 -3.79 17.20 -15.38
N GLU A 106 -3.94 17.98 -16.45
CA GLU A 106 -4.24 19.43 -16.40
C GLU A 106 -5.57 19.74 -15.72
N LEU A 107 -6.56 18.86 -15.86
CA LEU A 107 -7.90 19.00 -15.30
C LEU A 107 -8.11 18.14 -14.04
N GLY A 108 -7.07 17.44 -13.56
CA GLY A 108 -7.18 16.47 -12.46
C GLY A 108 -8.18 15.35 -12.72
N LEU A 109 -8.54 15.11 -13.99
CA LEU A 109 -9.57 14.15 -14.41
C LEU A 109 -8.90 12.87 -14.90
N SER A 110 -9.39 11.72 -14.45
CA SER A 110 -9.02 10.42 -15.00
C SER A 110 -10.26 9.64 -15.41
N PHE A 111 -10.26 9.16 -16.64
CA PHE A 111 -11.26 8.29 -17.21
C PHE A 111 -10.69 6.88 -17.30
N ASN A 112 -11.41 5.89 -16.79
CA ASN A 112 -11.03 4.49 -16.86
C ASN A 112 -12.20 3.67 -17.39
N GLN A 113 -11.97 2.85 -18.41
CA GLN A 113 -12.99 1.98 -18.98
C GLN A 113 -12.47 0.56 -19.00
N LYS A 114 -13.18 -0.34 -18.33
CA LYS A 114 -12.85 -1.76 -18.25
C LYS A 114 -13.94 -2.59 -18.89
N TRP A 115 -13.55 -3.52 -19.75
CA TRP A 115 -14.44 -4.49 -20.36
C TRP A 115 -13.87 -5.89 -20.16
N ASN A 116 -14.70 -6.85 -19.77
CA ASN A 116 -14.27 -8.24 -19.56
C ASN A 116 -15.02 -9.22 -20.46
N THR A 117 -14.53 -10.46 -20.54
CA THR A 117 -15.13 -11.54 -21.34
C THR A 117 -16.52 -11.97 -20.87
N ASP A 118 -16.91 -11.63 -19.63
CA ASP A 118 -18.27 -11.83 -19.12
C ASP A 118 -19.23 -10.71 -19.60
N ASN A 119 -18.79 -9.87 -20.53
CA ASN A 119 -19.48 -8.71 -21.07
C ASN A 119 -19.82 -7.62 -20.04
N THR A 120 -19.17 -7.60 -18.89
CA THR A 120 -19.33 -6.50 -17.93
C THR A 120 -18.52 -5.29 -18.39
N LEU A 121 -19.19 -4.17 -18.61
CA LEU A 121 -18.58 -2.89 -18.92
C LEU A 121 -18.56 -2.03 -17.65
N THR A 122 -17.39 -1.54 -17.25
CA THR A 122 -17.21 -0.65 -16.10
C THR A 122 -16.57 0.65 -16.57
N THR A 123 -17.15 1.79 -16.21
CA THR A 123 -16.62 3.12 -16.50
C THR A 123 -16.41 3.84 -15.18
N GLU A 124 -15.19 4.27 -14.90
CA GLU A 124 -14.79 5.01 -13.71
C GLU A 124 -14.32 6.40 -14.14
N ILE A 125 -14.94 7.44 -13.60
CA ILE A 125 -14.57 8.83 -13.83
C ILE A 125 -14.13 9.39 -12.49
N THR A 126 -12.90 9.88 -12.38
CA THR A 126 -12.37 10.44 -11.13
C THR A 126 -11.84 11.84 -11.34
N VAL A 127 -12.13 12.71 -10.39
CA VAL A 127 -11.64 14.09 -10.31
C VAL A 127 -10.89 14.24 -8.99
N GLU A 128 -9.64 14.65 -9.05
CA GLU A 128 -8.79 14.81 -7.87
C GLU A 128 -8.24 16.25 -7.80
N ASP A 129 -8.20 16.79 -6.58
CA ASP A 129 -7.60 18.08 -6.24
C ASP A 129 -8.17 19.34 -6.93
N GLN A 130 -9.31 19.24 -7.63
CA GLN A 130 -9.92 20.37 -8.34
C GLN A 130 -10.72 21.32 -7.44
N LEU A 131 -11.56 20.80 -6.54
CA LEU A 131 -12.35 21.63 -5.63
C LEU A 131 -11.58 22.01 -4.35
N ALA A 132 -10.81 21.05 -3.82
CA ALA A 132 -9.97 21.23 -2.67
C ALA A 132 -8.80 20.25 -2.72
N LYS A 133 -7.62 20.69 -2.27
CA LYS A 133 -6.45 19.83 -2.15
C LYS A 133 -6.75 18.66 -1.20
N GLY A 134 -6.50 17.45 -1.68
CA GLY A 134 -6.79 16.20 -1.00
C GLY A 134 -8.17 15.63 -1.25
N LEU A 135 -9.06 16.34 -1.95
CA LEU A 135 -10.38 15.83 -2.31
C LEU A 135 -10.31 15.01 -3.60
N LYS A 136 -10.90 13.82 -3.56
CA LYS A 136 -11.08 12.92 -4.69
C LYS A 136 -12.56 12.56 -4.82
N LEU A 137 -13.16 12.86 -5.96
CA LEU A 137 -14.50 12.44 -6.32
C LEU A 137 -14.40 11.39 -7.43
N GLY A 138 -15.22 10.36 -7.34
CA GLY A 138 -15.26 9.26 -8.31
C GLY A 138 -16.68 8.84 -8.60
N LEU A 139 -16.99 8.59 -9.87
CA LEU A 139 -18.22 7.96 -10.31
C LEU A 139 -17.84 6.69 -11.06
N ASP A 140 -18.17 5.55 -10.48
CA ASP A 140 -18.06 4.26 -11.15
C ASP A 140 -19.43 3.82 -11.62
N THR A 141 -19.54 3.34 -12.84
CA THR A 141 -20.75 2.77 -13.39
C THR A 141 -20.43 1.40 -13.97
N SER A 142 -21.29 0.42 -13.71
CA SER A 142 -21.15 -0.93 -14.25
C SER A 142 -22.43 -1.36 -14.95
N PHE A 143 -22.28 -1.96 -16.11
CA PHE A 143 -23.37 -2.45 -16.94
C PHE A 143 -23.06 -3.85 -17.46
N VAL A 144 -24.01 -4.77 -17.29
CA VAL A 144 -23.96 -6.12 -17.82
C VAL A 144 -25.04 -6.25 -18.91
N PRO A 145 -24.70 -6.16 -20.21
CA PRO A 145 -25.67 -6.17 -21.29
C PRO A 145 -26.56 -7.41 -21.30
N ASN A 146 -25.98 -8.58 -21.02
CA ASN A 146 -26.68 -9.87 -21.06
C ASN A 146 -27.85 -9.97 -20.07
N THR A 147 -27.75 -9.31 -18.91
CA THR A 147 -28.78 -9.35 -17.86
C THR A 147 -29.51 -8.03 -17.70
N GLY A 148 -29.02 -6.97 -18.35
CA GLY A 148 -29.48 -5.60 -18.14
C GLY A 148 -29.11 -5.02 -16.77
N LYS A 149 -28.37 -5.75 -15.91
CA LYS A 149 -27.99 -5.29 -14.57
C LYS A 149 -27.11 -4.04 -14.68
N LYS A 150 -27.48 -3.02 -13.92
CA LYS A 150 -26.77 -1.74 -13.80
C LYS A 150 -26.46 -1.49 -12.34
N SER A 151 -25.28 -0.95 -12.07
CA SER A 151 -24.92 -0.41 -10.76
C SER A 151 -24.11 0.86 -10.93
N ALA A 152 -24.19 1.75 -9.96
CA ALA A 152 -23.39 2.97 -9.92
C ALA A 152 -22.82 3.15 -8.52
N LYS A 153 -21.59 3.67 -8.41
CA LYS A 153 -20.94 3.95 -7.14
C LYS A 153 -20.39 5.36 -7.16
N LEU A 154 -20.84 6.19 -6.23
CA LEU A 154 -20.28 7.52 -6.03
C LEU A 154 -19.25 7.43 -4.90
N LYS A 155 -17.98 7.63 -5.22
CA LYS A 155 -16.85 7.61 -4.29
C LYS A 155 -16.44 9.02 -3.93
N THR A 156 -16.29 9.30 -2.65
CA THR A 156 -15.78 10.58 -2.16
C THR A 156 -14.68 10.30 -1.16
N GLY A 157 -13.47 10.76 -1.42
CA GLY A 157 -12.32 10.65 -0.52
C GLY A 157 -11.78 12.03 -0.20
N TYR A 158 -11.42 12.26 1.06
CA TYR A 158 -10.72 13.46 1.49
C TYR A 158 -9.53 13.08 2.35
N LYS A 159 -8.34 13.47 1.89
CA LYS A 159 -7.07 13.19 2.56
C LYS A 159 -6.40 14.51 2.96
N ARG A 160 -5.94 14.58 4.20
CA ARG A 160 -5.14 15.69 4.73
C ARG A 160 -4.12 15.14 5.71
N ASP A 161 -3.24 15.98 6.20
CA ASP A 161 -2.36 15.62 7.31
C ASP A 161 -3.21 15.04 8.44
N TYR A 162 -2.74 13.93 9.04
CA TYR A 162 -3.41 13.18 10.11
C TYR A 162 -4.71 12.45 9.76
N VAL A 163 -5.37 12.75 8.64
CA VAL A 163 -6.75 12.28 8.40
C VAL A 163 -6.93 11.81 6.96
N ASN A 164 -7.56 10.64 6.79
CA ASN A 164 -8.05 10.15 5.50
C ASN A 164 -9.46 9.60 5.68
N VAL A 165 -10.44 10.25 5.06
CA VAL A 165 -11.85 9.88 5.14
C VAL A 165 -12.35 9.51 3.75
N GLY A 166 -13.14 8.45 3.67
CA GLY A 166 -13.80 7.99 2.46
C GLY A 166 -15.29 7.74 2.72
N CYS A 167 -16.12 8.05 1.74
CA CYS A 167 -17.53 7.72 1.71
C CYS A 167 -17.89 7.28 0.28
N ASP A 168 -18.32 6.03 0.14
CA ASP A 168 -18.78 5.46 -1.12
C ASP A 168 -20.28 5.15 -1.00
N LEU A 169 -21.08 5.68 -1.92
CA LEU A 169 -22.50 5.35 -2.07
C LEU A 169 -22.64 4.35 -3.20
N ASP A 170 -22.97 3.11 -2.87
CA ASP A 170 -23.22 2.03 -3.83
C ASP A 170 -24.72 1.97 -4.15
N PHE A 171 -25.08 2.17 -5.41
CA PHE A 171 -26.44 2.11 -5.93
C PHE A 171 -26.58 0.82 -6.76
N ASP A 172 -26.99 -0.26 -6.09
CA ASP A 172 -27.45 -1.49 -6.75
C ASP A 172 -28.99 -1.52 -6.81
N MET A 173 -29.55 -2.42 -7.61
CA MET A 173 -31.01 -2.62 -7.76
C MET A 173 -31.70 -3.01 -6.44
N ALA A 174 -30.96 -3.54 -5.46
CA ALA A 174 -31.49 -3.90 -4.15
C ALA A 174 -31.64 -2.71 -3.19
N GLY A 175 -31.12 -1.54 -3.57
CA GLY A 175 -31.15 -0.31 -2.78
C GLY A 175 -29.76 0.22 -2.45
N PRO A 176 -29.65 1.51 -2.05
CA PRO A 176 -28.37 2.13 -1.75
C PRO A 176 -27.66 1.53 -0.52
N THR A 177 -26.36 1.32 -0.62
CA THR A 177 -25.49 0.98 0.52
C THR A 177 -24.47 2.08 0.72
N ILE A 178 -24.36 2.57 1.95
CA ILE A 178 -23.40 3.61 2.33
C ILE A 178 -22.19 2.92 2.94
N HIS A 179 -21.03 3.07 2.33
CA HIS A 179 -19.75 2.67 2.91
C HIS A 179 -19.02 3.91 3.38
N ALA A 180 -18.63 3.97 4.65
CA ALA A 180 -17.80 5.05 5.15
C ALA A 180 -16.55 4.48 5.82
N ALA A 181 -15.44 5.18 5.67
CA ALA A 181 -14.18 4.84 6.28
C ALA A 181 -13.46 6.10 6.75
N ALA A 182 -12.78 6.02 7.89
CA ALA A 182 -11.94 7.08 8.40
C ALA A 182 -10.67 6.48 8.98
N VAL A 183 -9.53 7.09 8.70
CA VAL A 183 -8.23 6.73 9.25
C VAL A 183 -7.59 7.97 9.84
N LEU A 184 -7.26 7.91 11.12
CA LEU A 184 -6.50 8.91 11.84
C LEU A 184 -5.07 8.41 11.99
N GLY A 185 -4.09 9.28 11.73
CA GLY A 185 -2.67 8.99 11.88
C GLY A 185 -2.01 9.97 12.82
N PHE A 186 -1.26 9.50 13.81
CA PHE A 186 -0.52 10.35 14.74
C PHE A 186 0.76 9.64 15.21
N GLU A 187 1.93 10.27 15.05
CA GLU A 187 3.24 9.73 15.50
C GLU A 187 3.46 8.24 15.11
N GLY A 188 3.12 7.88 13.87
CA GLY A 188 3.26 6.51 13.36
C GLY A 188 2.10 5.58 13.71
N TRP A 189 1.28 5.90 14.71
CA TRP A 189 0.02 5.20 14.99
C TRP A 189 -1.03 5.49 13.94
N LEU A 190 -1.83 4.48 13.62
CA LEU A 190 -2.93 4.54 12.67
C LEU A 190 -4.16 3.92 13.33
N ALA A 191 -5.25 4.67 13.44
CA ALA A 191 -6.54 4.19 13.91
C ALA A 191 -7.55 4.31 12.76
N GLY A 192 -8.05 3.16 12.28
CA GLY A 192 -8.99 3.06 11.19
C GLY A 192 -10.36 2.58 11.67
N TYR A 193 -11.41 3.15 11.09
CA TYR A 193 -12.77 2.68 11.25
C TYR A 193 -13.43 2.57 9.88
N GLN A 194 -14.16 1.49 9.64
CA GLN A 194 -14.93 1.29 8.42
C GLN A 194 -16.30 0.73 8.75
N LEU A 195 -17.33 1.28 8.13
CA LEU A 195 -18.70 0.86 8.31
C LEU A 195 -19.39 0.71 6.95
N ALA A 196 -20.39 -0.15 6.89
CA ALA A 196 -21.32 -0.23 5.77
C ALA A 196 -22.76 -0.32 6.26
N PHE A 197 -23.64 0.51 5.71
CA PHE A 197 -25.04 0.62 6.09
C PHE A 197 -25.95 0.34 4.88
N ASP A 198 -26.78 -0.69 4.98
CA ASP A 198 -27.80 -1.03 3.98
C ASP A 198 -29.05 -0.19 4.26
N THR A 199 -29.36 0.75 3.36
CA THR A 199 -30.48 1.67 3.55
C THR A 199 -31.83 1.00 3.33
N ALA A 200 -31.91 -0.03 2.47
CA ALA A 200 -33.15 -0.76 2.21
C ALA A 200 -33.56 -1.59 3.43
N LYS A 201 -32.59 -2.18 4.14
CA LYS A 201 -32.84 -2.93 5.38
C LYS A 201 -32.74 -2.08 6.64
N SER A 202 -32.32 -0.81 6.51
CA SER A 202 -32.01 0.08 7.64
C SER A 202 -31.11 -0.58 8.68
N LYS A 203 -30.08 -1.30 8.22
CA LYS A 203 -29.22 -2.13 9.06
C LYS A 203 -27.75 -1.89 8.77
N LEU A 204 -26.95 -1.82 9.83
CA LEU A 204 -25.49 -1.88 9.74
C LEU A 204 -25.08 -3.31 9.33
N ILE A 205 -24.44 -3.44 8.17
CA ILE A 205 -24.02 -4.73 7.61
C ILE A 205 -22.53 -5.00 7.77
N GLN A 206 -21.73 -3.97 8.03
CA GLN A 206 -20.29 -4.10 8.26
C GLN A 206 -19.83 -3.07 9.29
N ASN A 207 -19.00 -3.50 10.24
CA ASN A 207 -18.47 -2.68 11.32
C ASN A 207 -17.05 -3.14 11.67
N ASN A 208 -16.06 -2.50 11.06
CA ASN A 208 -14.67 -2.90 11.17
C ASN A 208 -13.82 -1.83 11.85
N PHE A 209 -12.93 -2.27 12.72
CA PHE A 209 -11.95 -1.45 13.39
C PHE A 209 -10.56 -1.93 13.01
N ALA A 210 -9.62 -1.00 12.87
CA ALA A 210 -8.22 -1.30 12.64
C ALA A 210 -7.32 -0.42 13.49
N LEU A 211 -6.27 -1.02 14.04
CA LEU A 211 -5.19 -0.30 14.70
C LEU A 211 -3.88 -0.74 14.06
N GLY A 212 -3.05 0.21 13.67
CA GLY A 212 -1.74 -0.04 13.10
C GLY A 212 -0.69 0.88 13.68
N TYR A 213 0.55 0.47 13.48
CA TYR A 213 1.71 1.29 13.78
C TYR A 213 2.71 1.14 12.64
N LYS A 214 3.21 2.26 12.14
CA LYS A 214 4.16 2.32 11.02
C LYS A 214 5.43 3.01 11.49
N ALA A 215 6.50 2.24 11.57
CA ALA A 215 7.86 2.74 11.69
C ALA A 215 8.54 2.76 10.31
N GLY A 216 9.82 3.15 10.28
CA GLY A 216 10.59 3.20 9.03
C GLY A 216 10.83 1.82 8.39
N ASP A 217 11.08 0.81 9.23
CA ASP A 217 11.51 -0.54 8.86
C ASP A 217 10.43 -1.61 9.10
N PHE A 218 9.42 -1.35 9.94
CA PHE A 218 8.33 -2.30 10.17
C PHE A 218 6.94 -1.64 10.20
N GLN A 219 5.92 -2.44 9.96
CA GLN A 219 4.51 -2.07 10.08
C GLN A 219 3.75 -3.14 10.84
N LEU A 220 3.06 -2.74 11.90
CA LEU A 220 2.09 -3.55 12.61
C LEU A 220 0.70 -3.15 12.13
N HIS A 221 -0.17 -4.11 11.90
CA HIS A 221 -1.58 -3.88 11.60
C HIS A 221 -2.42 -4.94 12.28
N THR A 222 -3.48 -4.50 12.94
CA THR A 222 -4.49 -5.34 13.58
C THR A 222 -5.86 -4.84 13.14
N ASN A 223 -6.80 -5.75 12.98
CA ASN A 223 -8.17 -5.42 12.65
C ASN A 223 -9.16 -6.36 13.31
N VAL A 224 -10.36 -5.85 13.55
CA VAL A 224 -11.51 -6.60 14.03
C VAL A 224 -12.66 -6.30 13.08
N ASN A 225 -13.18 -7.33 12.43
CA ASN A 225 -14.32 -7.22 11.54
C ASN A 225 -15.56 -7.78 12.24
N ASP A 226 -16.61 -6.95 12.32
CA ASP A 226 -17.93 -7.29 12.89
C ASP A 226 -17.88 -7.87 14.31
N GLY A 227 -16.80 -7.62 15.06
CA GLY A 227 -16.57 -8.18 16.39
C GLY A 227 -16.34 -9.69 16.44
N THR A 228 -16.23 -10.35 15.28
CA THR A 228 -16.15 -11.82 15.19
C THR A 228 -14.89 -12.31 14.51
N GLU A 229 -14.37 -11.59 13.52
CA GLU A 229 -13.10 -11.94 12.86
C GLU A 229 -11.99 -11.00 13.29
N PHE A 230 -10.90 -11.57 13.78
CA PHE A 230 -9.74 -10.85 14.24
C PHE A 230 -8.58 -11.14 13.30
N GLY A 231 -7.86 -10.11 12.91
CA GLY A 231 -6.71 -10.19 12.04
C GLY A 231 -5.54 -9.39 12.59
N GLY A 232 -4.34 -9.87 12.28
CA GLY A 232 -3.07 -9.28 12.62
C GLY A 232 -2.09 -9.50 11.50
N SER A 233 -1.23 -8.52 11.24
CA SER A 233 -0.10 -8.67 10.34
C SER A 233 1.07 -7.82 10.78
N ILE A 234 2.26 -8.35 10.59
CA ILE A 234 3.53 -7.65 10.80
C ILE A 234 4.24 -7.68 9.46
N TYR A 235 4.68 -6.53 8.98
CA TYR A 235 5.58 -6.39 7.86
C TYR A 235 6.91 -5.88 8.37
N GLN A 236 8.01 -6.42 7.88
CA GLN A 236 9.35 -5.99 8.24
C GLN A 236 10.25 -5.96 7.00
N LYS A 237 10.88 -4.82 6.76
CA LYS A 237 11.95 -4.66 5.80
C LYS A 237 13.27 -4.91 6.51
N VAL A 238 13.75 -6.15 6.44
CA VAL A 238 14.95 -6.61 7.16
C VAL A 238 16.22 -5.94 6.60
N ASN A 239 16.30 -5.82 5.27
CA ASN A 239 17.37 -5.08 4.60
C ASN A 239 16.88 -4.59 3.21
N SER A 240 17.79 -4.11 2.35
CA SER A 240 17.43 -3.63 1.00
C SER A 240 16.86 -4.73 0.09
N ASN A 241 17.17 -6.00 0.39
CA ASN A 241 16.88 -7.13 -0.48
C ASN A 241 15.85 -8.09 0.14
N LEU A 242 15.65 -8.07 1.46
CA LEU A 242 14.78 -8.99 2.19
C LEU A 242 13.65 -8.25 2.89
N GLU A 243 12.43 -8.63 2.53
CA GLU A 243 11.19 -8.22 3.18
C GLU A 243 10.46 -9.45 3.70
N THR A 244 9.93 -9.38 4.91
CA THR A 244 9.20 -10.48 5.55
C THR A 244 7.84 -9.98 6.03
N ALA A 245 6.89 -10.91 6.12
CA ALA A 245 5.59 -10.64 6.68
C ALA A 245 5.08 -11.83 7.48
N VAL A 246 4.36 -11.54 8.55
CA VAL A 246 3.61 -12.51 9.33
C VAL A 246 2.14 -12.11 9.26
N HIS A 247 1.27 -13.10 9.12
CA HIS A 247 -0.17 -12.91 9.17
C HIS A 247 -0.80 -13.88 10.18
N LEU A 248 -1.70 -13.34 11.00
CA LEU A 248 -2.47 -14.04 12.01
C LEU A 248 -3.93 -13.70 11.77
N ALA A 249 -4.81 -14.69 11.83
CA ALA A 249 -6.24 -14.47 11.82
C ALA A 249 -6.94 -15.53 12.67
N TRP A 250 -7.96 -15.14 13.42
CA TRP A 250 -8.82 -16.06 14.17
C TRP A 250 -10.26 -15.57 14.16
N THR A 251 -11.19 -16.49 14.38
CA THR A 251 -12.62 -16.19 14.46
C THR A 251 -13.12 -16.50 15.87
N ALA A 252 -13.85 -15.57 16.48
CA ALA A 252 -14.47 -15.76 17.78
C ALA A 252 -15.34 -17.02 17.79
N GLY A 253 -15.23 -17.80 18.86
CA GLY A 253 -15.92 -19.09 18.99
C GLY A 253 -15.28 -20.24 18.23
N SER A 254 -14.17 -20.02 17.51
CA SER A 254 -13.35 -21.07 16.91
C SER A 254 -12.01 -21.20 17.64
N ASN A 255 -11.57 -22.43 17.88
CA ASN A 255 -10.22 -22.72 18.37
C ASN A 255 -9.17 -22.68 17.26
N ASN A 256 -9.59 -22.49 16.00
CA ASN A 256 -8.70 -22.59 14.86
C ASN A 256 -8.09 -21.22 14.54
N THR A 257 -6.77 -21.12 14.69
CA THR A 257 -6.01 -19.92 14.29
C THR A 257 -5.41 -20.16 12.91
N ARG A 258 -5.48 -19.17 12.03
CA ARG A 258 -4.77 -19.16 10.74
C ARG A 258 -3.49 -18.36 10.92
N PHE A 259 -2.37 -18.97 10.60
CA PHE A 259 -1.05 -18.35 10.74
C PHE A 259 -0.27 -18.55 9.46
N GLY A 260 0.38 -17.49 8.99
CA GLY A 260 1.23 -17.54 7.81
C GLY A 260 2.50 -16.70 7.99
N ILE A 261 3.58 -17.19 7.41
CA ILE A 261 4.85 -16.47 7.28
C ILE A 261 5.14 -16.35 5.80
N GLY A 262 5.49 -15.15 5.35
CA GLY A 262 5.89 -14.84 3.99
C GLY A 262 7.22 -14.10 3.97
N ALA A 263 7.99 -14.31 2.91
CA ALA A 263 9.23 -13.60 2.65
C ALA A 263 9.34 -13.32 1.16
N LYS A 264 9.88 -12.15 0.85
CA LYS A 264 10.30 -11.76 -0.49
C LYS A 264 11.77 -11.40 -0.44
N TYR A 265 12.57 -12.11 -1.22
CA TYR A 265 13.99 -11.93 -1.33
C TYR A 265 14.36 -11.50 -2.76
N GLN A 266 15.00 -10.35 -2.89
CA GLN A 266 15.57 -9.87 -4.13
C GLN A 266 16.98 -10.44 -4.27
N LEU A 267 17.14 -11.43 -5.16
CA LEU A 267 18.44 -12.08 -5.38
C LEU A 267 19.40 -11.13 -6.11
N ASP A 268 18.87 -10.43 -7.11
CA ASP A 268 19.58 -9.41 -7.87
C ASP A 268 18.59 -8.35 -8.40
N LYS A 269 19.04 -7.45 -9.27
CA LYS A 269 18.21 -6.37 -9.81
C LYS A 269 17.04 -6.86 -10.67
N ASP A 270 17.15 -8.03 -11.28
CA ASP A 270 16.21 -8.58 -12.25
C ASP A 270 15.42 -9.77 -11.68
N VAL A 271 15.85 -10.38 -10.57
CA VAL A 271 15.30 -11.61 -10.00
C VAL A 271 14.81 -11.40 -8.57
N SER A 272 13.59 -11.85 -8.30
CA SER A 272 13.03 -11.94 -6.95
C SER A 272 12.39 -13.29 -6.67
N LEU A 273 12.66 -13.82 -5.48
CA LEU A 273 12.06 -15.03 -4.94
C LEU A 273 11.04 -14.64 -3.86
N SER A 274 9.86 -15.22 -3.90
CA SER A 274 8.83 -15.08 -2.87
C SER A 274 8.51 -16.46 -2.32
N ALA A 275 8.46 -16.59 -1.00
CA ALA A 275 8.12 -17.83 -0.33
C ALA A 275 7.11 -17.55 0.77
N LYS A 276 6.15 -18.45 0.96
CA LYS A 276 5.22 -18.38 2.07
C LYS A 276 4.85 -19.76 2.57
N VAL A 277 4.55 -19.84 3.85
CA VAL A 277 4.07 -21.05 4.51
C VAL A 277 2.92 -20.69 5.43
N ASN A 278 1.96 -21.59 5.59
CA ASN A 278 0.91 -21.45 6.58
C ASN A 278 0.81 -22.68 7.50
N ASN A 279 0.02 -22.56 8.55
CA ASN A 279 -0.21 -23.64 9.51
C ASN A 279 -1.10 -24.78 8.99
N ALA A 280 -1.59 -24.69 7.75
CA ALA A 280 -2.18 -25.83 7.03
C ALA A 280 -1.12 -26.68 6.31
N CYS A 281 0.18 -26.36 6.50
CA CYS A 281 1.33 -26.93 5.79
C CYS A 281 1.32 -26.69 4.29
N LEU A 282 0.67 -25.61 3.81
CA LEU A 282 0.78 -25.21 2.41
C LEU A 282 2.02 -24.34 2.23
N VAL A 283 2.90 -24.75 1.31
CA VAL A 283 4.13 -24.04 0.98
C VAL A 283 3.99 -23.42 -0.40
N GLY A 284 4.02 -22.10 -0.46
CA GLY A 284 3.98 -21.32 -1.68
C GLY A 284 5.35 -20.80 -2.06
N VAL A 285 5.75 -21.00 -3.31
CA VAL A 285 6.99 -20.46 -3.88
C VAL A 285 6.65 -19.68 -5.15
N GLY A 286 7.31 -18.55 -5.35
CA GLY A 286 7.19 -17.68 -6.50
C GLY A 286 8.58 -17.22 -6.93
N TYR A 287 8.87 -17.31 -8.22
CA TYR A 287 10.11 -16.86 -8.83
C TYR A 287 9.76 -15.89 -9.95
N THR A 288 10.16 -14.63 -9.79
CA THR A 288 9.94 -13.59 -10.80
C THR A 288 11.27 -13.15 -11.37
N GLN A 289 11.41 -13.23 -12.68
CA GLN A 289 12.59 -12.81 -13.43
C GLN A 289 12.22 -11.79 -14.50
N THR A 290 12.96 -10.69 -14.52
CA THR A 290 12.92 -9.69 -15.58
C THR A 290 13.82 -10.17 -16.72
N LEU A 291 13.21 -10.57 -17.84
CA LEU A 291 13.94 -11.12 -18.99
C LEU A 291 14.60 -10.00 -19.80
N ARG A 292 13.88 -8.89 -19.95
CA ARG A 292 14.33 -7.64 -20.58
C ARG A 292 13.57 -6.48 -19.93
N THR A 293 14.01 -5.25 -20.17
CA THR A 293 13.25 -4.06 -19.79
C THR A 293 11.82 -4.16 -20.32
N GLY A 294 10.83 -4.07 -19.43
CA GLY A 294 9.42 -4.21 -19.78
C GLY A 294 8.91 -5.65 -19.92
N VAL A 295 9.74 -6.69 -19.77
CA VAL A 295 9.30 -8.09 -19.89
C VAL A 295 9.63 -8.87 -18.62
N LYS A 296 8.61 -9.37 -17.93
CA LYS A 296 8.77 -10.17 -16.70
C LYS A 296 8.07 -11.51 -16.83
N LEU A 297 8.76 -12.56 -16.39
CA LEU A 297 8.22 -13.91 -16.23
C LEU A 297 8.11 -14.21 -14.74
N THR A 298 6.94 -14.66 -14.30
CA THR A 298 6.70 -15.14 -12.93
C THR A 298 6.27 -16.61 -12.99
N LEU A 299 7.01 -17.46 -12.30
CA LEU A 299 6.64 -18.85 -12.05
C LEU A 299 6.20 -18.98 -10.59
N SER A 300 5.15 -19.74 -10.33
CA SER A 300 4.69 -19.96 -8.96
C SER A 300 4.22 -21.39 -8.76
N ALA A 301 4.45 -21.91 -7.57
CA ALA A 301 4.05 -23.25 -7.17
C ALA A 301 3.46 -23.21 -5.75
N LEU A 302 2.35 -23.92 -5.55
CA LEU A 302 1.78 -24.20 -4.24
C LEU A 302 1.89 -25.70 -4.00
N VAL A 303 2.63 -26.09 -2.98
CA VAL A 303 2.88 -27.47 -2.59
C VAL A 303 2.10 -27.76 -1.31
N ASP A 304 1.36 -28.87 -1.31
CA ASP A 304 0.71 -29.38 -0.11
C ASP A 304 1.75 -30.19 0.68
N GLY A 305 2.23 -29.62 1.77
CA GLY A 305 3.24 -30.24 2.64
C GLY A 305 2.71 -31.45 3.41
N LYS A 306 1.39 -31.64 3.53
CA LYS A 306 0.84 -32.87 4.14
C LYS A 306 0.85 -34.04 3.15
N ASN A 307 0.82 -33.75 1.86
CA ASN A 307 0.70 -34.76 0.81
C ASN A 307 1.70 -34.51 -0.34
N VAL A 308 2.98 -34.36 -0.01
CA VAL A 308 4.04 -34.08 -1.01
C VAL A 308 4.14 -35.19 -2.06
N ASN A 309 3.89 -36.45 -1.68
CA ASN A 309 4.00 -37.58 -2.60
C ASN A 309 2.71 -37.87 -3.39
N GLY A 310 1.55 -37.40 -2.91
CA GLY A 310 0.24 -37.75 -3.47
C GLY A 310 -0.43 -36.65 -4.30
N GLY A 311 0.27 -35.55 -4.59
CA GLY A 311 -0.19 -34.50 -5.49
C GLY A 311 -0.99 -33.38 -4.81
N GLY A 312 -1.89 -32.73 -5.57
CA GLY A 312 -2.61 -31.53 -5.12
C GLY A 312 -1.77 -30.24 -5.21
N HIS A 313 -0.62 -30.30 -5.88
CA HIS A 313 0.23 -29.15 -6.11
C HIS A 313 -0.30 -28.31 -7.27
N LYS A 314 -0.25 -26.99 -7.13
CA LYS A 314 -0.69 -26.07 -8.17
C LYS A 314 0.50 -25.33 -8.73
N VAL A 315 0.62 -25.29 -10.04
CA VAL A 315 1.65 -24.51 -10.73
C VAL A 315 0.97 -23.37 -11.49
N GLY A 316 1.63 -22.23 -11.55
CA GLY A 316 1.15 -21.05 -12.24
C GLY A 316 2.28 -20.34 -12.96
N MET A 317 1.94 -19.69 -14.06
CA MET A 317 2.88 -18.90 -14.87
C MET A 317 2.23 -17.58 -15.24
N GLY A 318 2.91 -16.48 -14.98
CA GLY A 318 2.51 -15.13 -15.35
C GLY A 318 3.55 -14.53 -16.29
N PHE A 319 3.10 -13.93 -17.39
CA PHE A 319 3.93 -13.15 -18.28
C PHE A 319 3.42 -11.71 -18.28
N GLU A 320 4.28 -10.76 -17.95
CA GLU A 320 3.96 -9.33 -17.96
C GLU A 320 4.81 -8.63 -19.02
N LEU A 321 4.15 -7.88 -19.90
CA LEU A 321 4.78 -7.03 -20.90
C LEU A 321 4.33 -5.59 -20.67
N GLU A 322 5.28 -4.68 -20.52
CA GLU A 322 5.08 -3.24 -20.34
C GLU A 322 5.84 -2.49 -21.44
N ALA A 323 5.13 -1.68 -22.23
CA ALA A 323 5.68 -0.92 -23.36
C ALA A 323 5.14 0.51 -23.44
#